data_AF-A0AAW4KYN3-F1
#
_entry.id   AF-A0AAW4KYN3-F1
#
_cell.length_a   1.000
_cell.length_b   1.000
_cell.length_c   1.000
_cell.angle_alpha   90.00
_cell.angle_beta   90.00
_cell.angle_gamma   90.00
#
_symmetry.space_group_name_H-M   'P 1'
#
loop_
_entity.id
_entity.type
_entity.pdbx_description
1 polymer ?
#
loop_
_entity_poly.entity_id
_entity_poly.type
_entity_poly.pdbx_seq_one_letter_code
_entity_poly.pdbx_strand_id
1 'polypeptide(L)'
;QGRDSTFRMTLQGAERRYWFDYGELANFTFAAPPDKFNDGRGELFLGDGDAVLPGAKGLRIRGVLSELDIDPWKKLVDRYAGNDPGGNAKQLLSGADFKVGKLTGFGTQFDQVSLQLDRKPAAWGLQLDSQQA
;
A
#
# COMPACT_ATOMS: atom_id res chain seq x y z
N GLN A 1 -24.72 3.86 1.78
CA GLN A 1 -24.63 3.57 0.33
C GLN A 1 -23.20 3.13 0.03
N GLY A 2 -23.02 2.14 -0.83
CA GLY A 2 -21.68 1.71 -1.27
C GLY A 2 -21.09 2.74 -2.23
N ARG A 3 -19.75 2.82 -2.31
CA ARG A 3 -19.07 3.59 -3.35
C ARG A 3 -18.92 2.74 -4.60
N ASP A 4 -18.88 3.39 -5.76
CA ASP A 4 -18.64 2.71 -7.04
C ASP A 4 -17.32 1.93 -6.97
N SER A 5 -17.42 0.64 -7.27
CA SER A 5 -16.32 -0.31 -7.13
C SER A 5 -16.26 -1.17 -8.39
N THR A 6 -15.13 -1.17 -9.09
CA THR A 6 -14.94 -2.00 -10.29
C THR A 6 -13.74 -2.90 -10.11
N PHE A 7 -13.94 -4.21 -10.32
CA PHE A 7 -12.86 -5.19 -10.36
C PHE A 7 -12.75 -5.78 -11.77
N ARG A 8 -11.53 -5.88 -12.29
CA ARG A 8 -11.24 -6.48 -13.59
C ARG A 8 -10.09 -7.47 -13.48
N MET A 9 -10.13 -8.54 -14.26
CA MET A 9 -9.01 -9.47 -14.36
C MET A 9 -8.87 -10.11 -15.74
N THR A 10 -7.66 -10.55 -16.09
CA THR A 10 -7.44 -11.44 -17.23
C THR A 10 -7.62 -12.89 -16.81
N LEU A 11 -8.23 -13.70 -17.70
CA LEU A 11 -8.44 -15.14 -17.49
C LEU A 11 -7.40 -16.01 -18.22
N GLN A 12 -6.61 -15.42 -19.12
CA GLN A 12 -5.67 -16.12 -20.00
C GLN A 12 -4.39 -15.26 -20.21
N GLY A 13 -3.35 -15.89 -20.75
CA GLY A 13 -2.06 -15.26 -21.04
C GLY A 13 -0.94 -15.70 -20.08
N ALA A 14 0.28 -15.21 -20.33
CA ALA A 14 1.45 -15.51 -19.51
C ALA A 14 1.41 -14.87 -18.12
N GLU A 15 0.54 -13.87 -17.91
CA GLU A 15 0.29 -13.21 -16.63
C GLU A 15 -1.22 -13.15 -16.36
N ARG A 16 -1.63 -13.41 -15.10
CA ARG A 16 -2.93 -12.98 -14.58
C ARG A 16 -2.79 -11.53 -14.11
N ARG A 17 -3.59 -10.64 -14.69
CA ARG A 17 -3.64 -9.22 -14.33
C ARG A 17 -4.92 -8.93 -13.59
N TYR A 18 -4.82 -8.01 -12.63
CA TYR A 18 -5.88 -7.59 -11.73
C TYR A 18 -5.90 -6.07 -11.71
N TRP A 19 -7.10 -5.50 -11.76
CA TRP A 19 -7.34 -4.08 -11.54
C TRP A 19 -8.49 -3.91 -10.57
N PHE A 20 -8.39 -2.91 -9.72
CA PHE A 20 -9.48 -2.54 -8.84
C PHE A 20 -9.57 -1.02 -8.70
N ASP A 21 -10.77 -0.48 -8.86
CA ASP A 21 -11.10 0.93 -8.79
C ASP A 21 -12.14 1.11 -7.67
N TYR A 22 -11.91 2.05 -6.73
CA TYR A 22 -12.82 2.34 -5.61
C TYR A 22 -13.14 3.83 -5.54
N GLY A 23 -14.09 4.27 -6.37
CA GLY A 23 -14.37 5.68 -6.62
C GLY A 23 -13.07 6.46 -6.86
N GLU A 24 -12.93 7.61 -6.19
CA GLU A 24 -11.73 8.46 -6.21
C GLU A 24 -10.77 8.15 -5.04
N LEU A 25 -11.00 7.07 -4.28
CA LEU A 25 -10.25 6.79 -3.06
C LEU A 25 -9.08 5.83 -3.25
N ALA A 26 -9.21 4.90 -4.19
CA ALA A 26 -8.15 3.94 -4.44
C ALA A 26 -8.19 3.40 -5.86
N ASN A 27 -7.00 3.22 -6.42
CA ASN A 27 -6.77 2.52 -7.66
C ASN A 27 -5.74 1.41 -7.42
N PHE A 28 -5.89 0.27 -8.07
CA PHE A 28 -5.01 -0.87 -7.89
C PHE A 28 -4.74 -1.54 -9.22
N THR A 29 -3.48 -1.95 -9.40
CA THR A 29 -3.07 -2.81 -10.51
C THR A 29 -2.04 -3.83 -10.03
N PHE A 30 -2.19 -5.07 -10.49
CA PHE A 30 -1.28 -6.15 -10.14
C PHE A 30 -1.17 -7.15 -11.28
N ALA A 31 0.01 -7.72 -11.48
CA ALA A 31 0.26 -8.78 -12.44
C ALA A 31 1.13 -9.86 -11.81
N ALA A 32 0.76 -11.12 -12.00
CA ALA A 32 1.55 -12.28 -11.56
C ALA A 32 1.50 -13.42 -12.57
N PRO A 33 2.53 -14.29 -12.63
CA PRO A 33 2.41 -15.55 -13.35
C PRO A 33 1.26 -16.40 -12.79
N PRO A 34 0.61 -17.24 -13.63
CA PRO A 34 -0.36 -18.21 -13.15
C PRO A 34 0.21 -19.03 -12.00
N ASP A 35 -0.56 -19.13 -10.92
CA ASP A 35 -0.26 -19.95 -9.74
C ASP A 35 1.01 -19.54 -8.96
N LYS A 36 1.61 -18.38 -9.29
CA LYS A 36 2.73 -17.77 -8.56
C LYS A 36 2.42 -16.34 -8.13
N PHE A 37 1.33 -16.17 -7.38
CA PHE A 37 0.87 -14.85 -6.94
C PHE A 37 1.96 -14.06 -6.18
N ASN A 38 2.75 -14.74 -5.35
CA ASN A 38 3.84 -14.12 -4.59
C ASN A 38 5.03 -13.67 -5.45
N ASP A 39 5.10 -14.09 -6.72
CA ASP A 39 6.08 -13.60 -7.71
C ASP A 39 5.56 -12.41 -8.52
N GLY A 40 4.36 -11.92 -8.18
CA GLY A 40 3.75 -10.80 -8.84
C GLY A 40 4.35 -9.45 -8.49
N ARG A 41 3.85 -8.44 -9.19
CA ARG A 41 4.18 -7.03 -9.02
C ARG A 41 2.93 -6.18 -9.13
N GLY A 42 2.85 -5.13 -8.33
CA GLY A 42 1.71 -4.23 -8.41
C GLY A 42 1.81 -3.04 -7.50
N GLU A 43 0.78 -2.20 -7.62
CA GLU A 43 0.62 -0.98 -6.88
C GLU A 43 -0.82 -0.86 -6.39
N LEU A 44 -0.97 -0.46 -5.13
CA LEU A 44 -2.18 0.16 -4.61
C LEU A 44 -1.90 1.65 -4.46
N PHE A 45 -2.67 2.49 -5.14
CA PHE A 45 -2.63 3.94 -4.96
C PHE A 45 -3.84 4.37 -4.11
N LEU A 46 -3.61 5.17 -3.07
CA LEU A 46 -4.63 5.73 -2.18
C LEU A 46 -4.74 7.24 -2.36
N GLY A 47 -5.97 7.73 -2.48
CA GLY A 47 -6.28 9.13 -2.81
C GLY A 47 -6.42 9.35 -4.32
N ASP A 48 -6.35 10.61 -4.71
CA ASP A 48 -6.53 11.05 -6.10
C ASP A 48 -5.27 10.72 -6.93
N GLY A 49 -5.32 9.59 -7.64
CA GLY A 49 -4.28 9.16 -8.56
C GLY A 49 -4.42 7.70 -9.00
N ASP A 50 -3.66 7.36 -10.03
CA ASP A 50 -3.71 6.05 -10.67
C ASP A 50 -2.56 5.14 -10.22
N ALA A 51 -2.87 3.86 -9.99
CA ALA A 51 -1.87 2.85 -9.77
C ALA A 51 -1.18 2.49 -11.09
N VAL A 52 0.14 2.49 -11.06
CA VAL A 52 0.99 2.10 -12.19
C VAL A 52 1.64 0.76 -11.89
N LEU A 53 1.57 -0.16 -12.86
CA LEU A 53 2.19 -1.47 -12.73
C LEU A 53 3.73 -1.32 -12.68
N PRO A 54 4.38 -1.62 -11.54
CA PRO A 54 5.83 -1.47 -11.44
C PRO A 54 6.55 -2.56 -12.25
N GLY A 55 7.83 -2.33 -12.55
CA GLY A 55 8.70 -3.36 -13.14
C GLY A 55 9.28 -4.33 -12.10
N ALA A 56 9.45 -3.87 -10.85
CA ALA A 56 10.02 -4.66 -9.76
C ALA A 56 8.98 -5.59 -9.12
N LYS A 57 9.42 -6.74 -8.61
CA LYS A 57 8.58 -7.70 -7.87
C LYS A 57 8.06 -7.10 -6.56
N GLY A 58 6.84 -7.48 -6.19
CA GLY A 58 6.18 -7.11 -4.95
C GLY A 58 5.05 -6.10 -5.14
N LEU A 59 4.26 -5.94 -4.09
CA LEU A 59 3.21 -4.94 -3.99
C LEU A 59 3.79 -3.70 -3.31
N ARG A 60 3.69 -2.54 -3.94
CA ARG A 60 3.96 -1.25 -3.28
C ARG A 60 2.67 -0.51 -3.02
N ILE A 61 2.62 0.27 -1.95
CA ILE A 61 1.47 1.12 -1.66
C ILE A 61 1.92 2.57 -1.81
N ARG A 62 1.22 3.36 -2.61
CA ARG A 62 1.48 4.79 -2.73
C ARG A 62 0.23 5.58 -2.39
N GLY A 63 0.37 6.85 -2.04
CA GLY A 63 -0.81 7.69 -1.95
C GLY A 63 -0.54 9.14 -1.57
N VAL A 64 -1.55 9.96 -1.83
CA VAL A 64 -1.63 11.35 -1.37
C VAL A 64 -2.88 11.46 -0.52
N LEU A 65 -2.68 11.68 0.78
CA LEU A 65 -3.74 11.69 1.78
C LEU A 65 -3.86 13.09 2.38
N SER A 66 -5.08 13.59 2.55
CA SER A 66 -5.30 14.83 3.31
C SER A 66 -4.96 14.61 4.78
N GLU A 67 -5.40 13.49 5.35
CA GLU A 67 -5.20 13.15 6.76
C GLU A 67 -4.89 11.66 6.94
N LEU A 68 -4.04 11.35 7.91
CA LEU A 68 -3.78 9.99 8.36
C LEU A 68 -3.76 9.96 9.90
N ASP A 69 -4.70 9.20 10.48
CA ASP A 69 -4.69 8.86 11.90
C ASP A 69 -4.15 7.44 12.08
N ILE A 70 -3.05 7.29 12.83
CA ILE A 70 -2.34 6.03 13.02
C ILE A 70 -3.01 5.12 14.06
N ASP A 71 -3.77 5.67 15.00
CA ASP A 71 -4.31 4.90 16.13
C ASP A 71 -5.28 3.77 15.70
N PRO A 72 -6.19 3.97 14.73
CA PRO A 72 -7.02 2.90 14.19
C PRO A 72 -6.18 1.79 13.53
N TRP A 73 -5.13 2.16 12.79
CA TRP A 73 -4.26 1.19 12.12
C TRP A 73 -3.47 0.34 13.10
N LYS A 74 -3.00 0.91 14.21
CA LYS A 74 -2.35 0.15 15.28
C LYS A 74 -3.26 -0.98 15.79
N LYS A 75 -4.54 -0.69 16.04
CA LYS A 75 -5.53 -1.69 16.47
C LYS A 75 -5.74 -2.79 15.43
N LEU A 76 -5.69 -2.45 14.14
CA LEU A 76 -5.79 -3.42 13.05
C LEU A 76 -4.54 -4.29 12.97
N VAL A 77 -3.35 -3.72 13.13
CA VAL A 77 -2.09 -4.48 13.20
C VAL A 77 -2.12 -5.43 14.38
N ASP A 78 -2.47 -4.96 15.58
CA ASP A 78 -2.54 -5.81 16.77
C ASP A 78 -3.56 -6.97 16.60
N ARG A 79 -4.66 -6.72 15.86
CA ARG A 79 -5.69 -7.72 15.58
C ARG A 79 -5.31 -8.73 14.50
N TYR A 80 -4.70 -8.27 13.40
CA TYR A 80 -4.55 -9.05 12.18
C TYR A 80 -3.11 -9.46 11.87
N ALA A 81 -2.10 -8.83 12.46
CA ALA A 81 -0.71 -9.12 12.14
C ALA A 81 -0.19 -10.45 12.74
N GLY A 82 -0.85 -10.98 13.78
CA GLY A 82 -0.63 -12.32 14.34
C GLY A 82 0.80 -12.64 14.79
N ASN A 83 1.00 -13.81 15.41
CA ASN A 83 2.29 -14.32 15.88
C ASN A 83 3.16 -14.97 14.77
N ASP A 84 2.91 -14.67 13.49
CA ASP A 84 3.75 -15.17 12.39
C ASP A 84 4.50 -14.01 11.69
N PRO A 85 5.68 -13.64 12.21
CA PRO A 85 6.58 -12.66 11.61
C PRO A 85 6.96 -12.96 10.15
N GLY A 86 6.79 -14.19 9.66
CA GLY A 86 7.33 -14.69 8.39
C GLY A 86 6.31 -14.95 7.26
N GLY A 87 5.01 -14.76 7.50
CA GLY A 87 3.96 -15.13 6.54
C GLY A 87 4.11 -14.52 5.14
N ASN A 88 3.69 -15.27 4.11
CA ASN A 88 3.84 -14.93 2.67
C ASN A 88 3.34 -13.52 2.29
N ALA A 89 2.29 -13.01 2.94
CA ALA A 89 1.77 -11.66 2.69
C ALA A 89 2.77 -10.56 3.07
N LYS A 90 3.56 -10.76 4.14
CA LYS A 90 4.66 -9.84 4.48
C LYS A 90 5.70 -9.85 3.38
N GLN A 91 5.99 -10.99 2.75
CA GLN A 91 6.98 -11.09 1.66
C GLN A 91 6.53 -10.40 0.37
N LEU A 92 5.22 -10.26 0.14
CA LEU A 92 4.69 -9.58 -1.03
C LEU A 92 4.85 -8.06 -0.92
N LEU A 93 4.66 -7.47 0.27
CA LEU A 93 4.83 -6.03 0.46
C LEU A 93 6.31 -5.65 0.24
N SER A 94 6.52 -4.74 -0.70
CA SER A 94 7.84 -4.26 -1.13
C SER A 94 8.16 -2.85 -0.65
N GLY A 95 7.14 -2.03 -0.41
CA GLY A 95 7.32 -0.67 0.09
C GLY A 95 6.01 0.08 0.27
N ALA A 96 6.09 1.21 0.95
CA ALA A 96 5.02 2.20 1.04
C ALA A 96 5.57 3.62 0.92
N ASP A 97 4.88 4.50 0.19
CA ASP A 97 5.24 5.92 0.03
C ASP A 97 3.97 6.78 0.11
N PHE A 98 3.90 7.63 1.14
CA PHE A 98 2.75 8.50 1.35
C PHE A 98 3.17 9.95 1.49
N LYS A 99 2.43 10.82 0.81
CA LYS A 99 2.37 12.25 1.14
C LYS A 99 1.11 12.50 1.93
N VAL A 100 1.24 13.07 3.12
CA VAL A 100 0.13 13.28 4.06
C VAL A 100 0.06 14.75 4.43
N GLY A 101 -1.10 15.38 4.23
CA GLY A 101 -1.32 16.77 4.64
C GLY A 101 -1.20 16.94 6.16
N LYS A 102 -1.88 16.07 6.91
CA LYS A 102 -1.85 16.02 8.38
C LYS A 102 -1.76 14.58 8.89
N LEU A 103 -0.71 14.28 9.64
CA LEU A 103 -0.51 12.99 10.30
C LEU A 103 -0.76 13.15 11.80
N THR A 104 -1.64 12.33 12.36
CA THR A 104 -1.87 12.24 13.81
C THR A 104 -1.50 10.86 14.30
N GLY A 105 -0.67 10.78 15.35
CA GLY A 105 -0.28 9.52 15.95
C GLY A 105 0.64 9.72 17.15
N PHE A 106 0.64 8.76 18.07
CA PHE A 106 1.50 8.80 19.26
C PHE A 106 1.32 10.07 20.10
N GLY A 107 0.12 10.66 20.11
CA GLY A 107 -0.19 11.90 20.83
C GLY A 107 0.40 13.17 20.20
N THR A 108 0.94 13.11 18.98
CA THR A 108 1.52 14.25 18.27
C THR A 108 0.84 14.43 16.90
N GLN A 109 0.80 15.68 16.43
CA GLN A 109 0.42 16.02 15.07
C GLN A 109 1.64 16.49 14.29
N PHE A 110 1.74 16.04 13.04
CA PHE A 110 2.75 16.48 12.08
C PHE A 110 2.04 16.97 10.82
N ASP A 111 2.47 18.10 10.29
CA ASP A 111 1.93 18.66 9.06
C ASP A 111 2.89 18.41 7.90
N GLN A 112 2.32 18.23 6.70
CA GLN A 112 3.02 18.02 5.43
C GLN A 112 4.11 16.93 5.52
N VAL A 113 3.68 15.72 5.84
CA VAL A 113 4.57 14.58 6.06
C VAL A 113 4.79 13.80 4.77
N SER A 114 6.05 13.45 4.51
CA SER A 114 6.42 12.38 3.57
C SER A 114 6.86 11.16 4.37
N LEU A 115 6.17 10.04 4.18
CA LEU A 115 6.47 8.76 4.82
C LEU A 115 6.96 7.78 3.76
N GLN A 116 8.17 7.28 3.92
CA GLN A 116 8.73 6.25 3.04
C GLN A 116 9.11 5.03 3.86
N LEU A 117 8.63 3.88 3.42
CA LEU A 117 8.91 2.58 3.99
C LEU A 117 9.46 1.70 2.88
N ASP A 118 10.75 1.36 2.96
CA ASP A 118 11.43 0.53 1.97
C ASP A 118 11.87 -0.79 2.56
N ARG A 119 11.60 -1.87 1.84
CA ARG A 119 12.13 -3.17 2.21
C ARG A 119 13.61 -3.28 1.85
N LYS A 120 14.44 -3.60 2.83
CA LYS A 120 15.83 -4.05 2.68
C LYS A 120 15.88 -5.58 2.84
N PRO A 121 16.98 -6.27 2.44
CA PRO A 121 17.05 -7.73 2.47
C PRO A 121 16.69 -8.38 3.83
N ALA A 122 17.07 -7.74 4.94
CA ALA A 122 16.84 -8.25 6.30
C ALA A 122 16.06 -7.28 7.22
N ALA A 123 15.62 -6.13 6.72
CA ALA A 123 15.04 -5.08 7.55
C ALA A 123 14.10 -4.18 6.74
N TRP A 124 13.34 -3.35 7.45
CA TRP A 124 12.58 -2.26 6.87
C TRP A 124 13.27 -0.94 7.22
N GLY A 125 13.46 -0.08 6.22
CA GLY A 125 13.88 1.30 6.43
C GLY A 125 12.64 2.19 6.48
N LEU A 126 12.46 2.94 7.56
CA LEU A 126 11.42 3.95 7.69
C LEU A 126 12.08 5.33 7.65
N GLN A 127 11.59 6.19 6.76
CA GLN A 127 11.93 7.60 6.68
C GLN A 127 10.66 8.43 6.85
N LEU A 128 10.77 9.47 7.67
CA LEU A 128 9.70 10.43 7.93
C LEU A 128 10.32 11.83 7.82
N ASP A 129 9.84 12.59 6.85
CA ASP A 129 10.16 14.00 6.70
C ASP A 129 8.89 14.81 6.94
N SER A 130 8.94 15.80 7.83
CA SER A 130 7.80 16.68 8.12
C SER A 130 8.25 18.14 8.10
N GLN A 131 7.34 19.04 7.72
CA GLN A 131 7.56 20.47 7.88
C GLN A 131 6.97 20.87 9.23
N GLN A 132 7.72 20.69 10.31
CA GLN A 132 7.35 21.31 11.59
C GLN A 132 7.77 22.79 11.56
N ALA A 133 6.77 23.66 11.72
CA ALA A 133 6.91 25.00 12.27
C ALA A 133 6.41 25.01 13.72
#